data_AF-A0A2S6IAT3-F1
#
_entry.id   AF-A0A2S6IAT3-F1
#
_cell.length_a   1.000
_cell.length_b   1.000
_cell.length_c   1.000
_cell.angle_alpha   90.00
_cell.angle_beta   90.00
_cell.angle_gamma   90.00
#
_symmetry.space_group_name_H-M   'P 1'
#
loop_
_entity.id
_entity.type
_entity.pdbx_description
1 polymer ?
#
loop_
_entity_poly.entity_id
_entity_poly.type
_entity_poly.pdbx_seq_one_letter_code
_entity_poly.pdbx_strand_id
1 'polypeptide(L)' 'MLRHSTTLTVIGFLLLFLGLVSLVLNYVGVDIFFLAWIYDLGVGVSFAIRLLMVLIGFTLIYIAQIDWDREDV' A
#
# COMPACT_ATOMS: atom_id res chain seq x y z
N MET A 1 -0.98 21.20 7.50
CA MET A 1 -2.40 21.02 7.11
C MET A 1 -2.67 19.73 6.31
N LEU A 2 -2.17 18.55 6.74
CA LEU A 2 -2.76 17.27 6.32
C LEU A 2 -3.99 17.00 7.19
N ARG A 3 -5.05 17.79 6.98
CA ARG A 3 -6.32 17.77 7.75
C ARG A 3 -7.07 16.42 7.69
N HIS A 4 -6.56 15.48 6.89
CA HIS A 4 -7.13 14.15 6.66
C HIS A 4 -6.17 13.02 7.09
N SER A 5 -5.50 13.14 8.24
CA SER A 5 -4.68 12.06 8.83
C SER A 5 -5.44 10.72 8.88
N THR A 6 -6.72 10.74 9.23
CA THR A 6 -7.57 9.53 9.20
C THR A 6 -7.72 8.95 7.79
N THR A 7 -7.98 9.77 6.77
CA THR A 7 -8.12 9.29 5.38
C THR A 7 -6.81 8.73 4.84
N LEU A 8 -5.67 9.37 5.13
CA LEU A 8 -4.35 8.86 4.75
C LEU A 8 -4.05 7.52 5.42
N THR A 9 -4.41 7.37 6.70
CA THR A 9 -4.26 6.11 7.42
C THR A 9 -5.13 5.01 6.80
N VAL A 10 -6.39 5.31 6.46
CA VAL A 10 -7.31 4.35 5.83
C VAL A 10 -6.82 3.93 4.46
N ILE A 11 -6.41 4.88 3.61
CA ILE A 11 -5.86 4.59 2.27
C ILE A 11 -4.58 3.77 2.41
N GLY A 12 -3.67 4.17 3.30
CA GLY A 12 -2.43 3.45 3.56
C GLY A 12 -2.69 2.02 4.04
N PHE A 13 -3.67 1.83 4.92
CA PHE A 13 -4.07 0.50 5.40
C PHE A 13 -4.66 -0.37 4.30
N LEU A 14 -5.55 0.17 3.46
CA LEU A 14 -6.09 -0.56 2.32
C LEU A 14 -5.00 -0.96 1.34
N LEU A 15 -4.07 -0.06 1.03
CA LEU A 15 -2.97 -0.34 0.10
C LEU A 15 -2.02 -1.40 0.67
N LEU A 16 -1.69 -1.29 1.95
CA LEU A 16 -0.83 -2.24 2.66
C LEU A 16 -1.46 -3.62 2.73
N PHE A 17 -2.73 -3.69 3.15
CA PHE A 17 -3.48 -4.94 3.24
C PHE A 17 -3.62 -5.60 1.87
N LEU A 18 -4.03 -4.82 0.87
CA LEU A 18 -4.18 -5.32 -0.50
C LEU A 18 -2.84 -5.79 -1.07
N GLY A 19 -1.76 -5.04 -0.85
CA GLY A 19 -0.41 -5.42 -1.28
C GLY A 19 0.07 -6.71 -0.61
N LEU A 20 -0.11 -6.84 0.71
CA LEU A 20 0.29 -8.04 1.46
C LEU A 20 -0.50 -9.27 1.03
N VAL A 21 -1.83 -9.18 1.01
CA VAL A 21 -2.71 -10.29 0.58
C VAL A 21 -2.37 -10.68 -0.86
N SER A 22 -2.17 -9.69 -1.73
CA SER A 22 -1.79 -9.91 -3.12
C SER A 22 -0.45 -10.63 -3.27
N LEU A 23 0.56 -10.30 -2.46
CA LEU A 23 1.85 -11.02 -2.46
C LEU A 23 1.71 -12.47 -2.03
N VAL A 24 0.96 -12.72 -0.94
CA VAL A 24 0.74 -14.08 -0.42
C VAL A 24 -0.03 -14.93 -1.43
N LEU A 25 -1.08 -14.38 -2.04
CA LEU A 25 -1.84 -15.09 -3.06
C LEU A 25 -0.97 -15.38 -4.30
N ASN A 26 -0.19 -14.41 -4.76
CA ASN A 26 0.69 -14.61 -5.92
C ASN A 26 1.70 -15.73 -5.68
N TYR A 27 2.21 -15.83 -4.45
CA TYR A 27 3.14 -16.89 -4.05
C TYR A 27 2.56 -18.30 -4.21
N VAL A 28 1.25 -18.47 -3.98
CA VAL A 28 0.55 -19.74 -4.19
C VAL A 28 -0.07 -19.87 -5.59
N GLY A 29 0.24 -18.95 -6.51
CA GLY A 29 -0.26 -18.96 -7.89
C GLY A 29 -1.70 -18.46 -8.05
N VAL A 30 -2.23 -17.75 -7.06
CA VAL A 30 -3.57 -17.15 -7.11
C VAL A 30 -3.44 -15.64 -7.26
N ASP A 31 -4.26 -15.04 -8.12
CA ASP A 31 -4.29 -13.59 -8.29
C ASP A 31 -5.66 -12.99 -7.96
N ILE A 32 -5.61 -11.79 -7.39
CA ILE A 32 -6.82 -10.99 -7.14
C ILE A 32 -7.28 -10.45 -8.49
N PHE A 33 -8.56 -10.65 -8.83
CA PHE A 33 -9.14 -10.21 -10.11
C PHE A 33 -8.83 -8.74 -10.43
N PHE A 34 -8.93 -7.84 -9.45
CA PHE A 34 -8.63 -6.42 -9.62
C PHE A 34 -7.16 -6.13 -9.98
N LEU A 35 -6.22 -7.00 -9.60
CA LEU A 35 -4.78 -6.87 -9.87
C LEU A 35 -4.29 -7.80 -10.99
N ALA A 36 -5.19 -8.56 -11.63
CA ALA A 36 -4.82 -9.54 -12.65
C ALA A 36 -4.10 -8.89 -13.84
N TRP A 37 -4.47 -7.67 -14.22
CA TRP A 37 -3.82 -6.90 -15.30
C TRP A 37 -2.33 -6.64 -15.06
N ILE A 38 -1.87 -6.66 -13.79
CA ILE A 38 -0.47 -6.45 -13.47
C ILE A 38 0.37 -7.68 -13.87
N TYR A 39 -0.25 -8.87 -13.87
CA TYR A 39 0.42 -10.10 -14.31
C TYR A 39 0.79 -10.05 -15.80
N ASP A 40 -0.03 -9.39 -16.62
CA ASP A 40 0.22 -9.22 -18.05
C ASP A 40 1.48 -8.39 -18.37
N LEU A 41 1.94 -7.59 -17.40
CA LEU A 41 3.20 -6.82 -17.49
C LEU A 41 4.45 -7.67 -17.21
N GLY A 42 4.26 -8.94 -16.83
CA GLY A 42 5.31 -9.90 -16.49
C GLY A 42 5.47 -10.13 -14.99
N VAL A 43 5.91 -11.35 -14.64
CA VAL A 43 5.97 -11.84 -13.26
C VAL A 43 6.83 -10.95 -12.34
N GLY A 44 8.01 -10.52 -12.81
CA GLY A 44 8.90 -9.66 -12.03
C GLY A 44 8.32 -8.27 -11.76
N VAL A 45 7.66 -7.68 -12.76
CA VAL A 45 7.00 -6.37 -12.64
C VAL A 45 5.78 -6.47 -11.73
N SER A 46 5.01 -7.55 -11.84
CA SER A 46 3.87 -7.84 -10.95
C SER A 46 4.30 -7.93 -9.49
N PHE A 47 5.37 -8.67 -9.21
CA PHE A 47 5.92 -8.75 -7.85
C PHE A 47 6.41 -7.38 -7.35
N ALA A 48 7.14 -6.63 -8.18
CA ALA A 48 7.66 -5.32 -7.80
C ALA A 48 6.54 -4.30 -7.50
N ILE A 49 5.47 -4.28 -8.29
CA ILE A 49 4.32 -3.39 -8.05
C ILE A 49 3.62 -3.76 -6.74
N ARG A 50 3.41 -5.05 -6.47
CA ARG A 50 2.80 -5.51 -5.20
C ARG A 50 3.67 -5.14 -4.00
N LEU A 51 4.99 -5.26 -4.13
CA LEU A 51 5.94 -4.83 -3.11
C LEU A 51 5.85 -3.31 -2.89
N LEU A 52 5.79 -2.51 -3.95
CA LEU A 52 5.61 -1.06 -3.86
C LEU A 52 4.28 -0.70 -3.17
N MET A 53 3.19 -1.42 -3.43
CA MET A 53 1.92 -1.21 -2.73
C MET A 53 2.08 -1.38 -1.21
N VAL A 54 2.83 -2.39 -0.76
CA VAL A 54 3.11 -2.60 0.67
C VAL A 54 3.94 -1.45 1.23
N LEU A 55 5.02 -1.06 0.55
CA LEU A 55 5.92 0.02 1.00
C LEU A 55 5.21 1.38 1.07
N ILE A 56 4.45 1.72 0.03
CA ILE A 56 3.68 2.97 -0.02
C ILE A 56 2.60 2.94 1.07
N GLY A 57 1.95 1.80 1.31
CA GLY A 57 0.92 1.66 2.33
C GLY A 57 1.47 1.92 3.73
N PHE A 58 2.63 1.33 4.04
CA PHE A 58 3.38 1.61 5.27
C PHE A 58 3.76 3.08 5.38
N THR A 59 4.28 3.67 4.29
CA THR A 59 4.72 5.07 4.26
C THR A 59 3.56 6.03 4.52
N LEU A 60 2.40 5.79 3.92
CA LEU A 60 1.20 6.60 4.13
C LEU A 60 0.71 6.54 5.57
N ILE A 61 0.70 5.36 6.18
CA ILE A 61 0.34 5.19 7.59
C ILE A 61 1.32 5.93 8.49
N TYR A 62 2.63 5.84 8.20
CA TYR A 62 3.66 6.53 8.97
C TYR A 62 3.51 8.05 8.90
N ILE A 63 3.37 8.61 7.70
CA ILE A 63 3.19 10.05 7.48
C ILE A 63 1.91 10.56 8.14
N ALA A 64 0.85 9.76 8.13
CA ALA A 64 -0.42 10.13 8.76
C ALA A 64 -0.31 10.25 10.29
N GLN A 65 0.60 9.51 10.92
CA GLN A 65 0.86 9.58 12.37
C GLN A 65 1.75 10.73 12.78
N ILE A 66 2.47 11.36 11.84
CA ILE A 66 3.27 12.54 12.15
C ILE A 66 2.33 13.68 12.52
N ASP A 67 2.49 14.20 13.73
CA ASP A 67 1.75 15.36 14.21
C ASP A 67 2.41 16.63 13.66
N TRP A 68 1.90 17.08 12.51
CA TRP A 68 2.42 18.24 11.78
C TRP A 68 2.02 19.58 12.41
N ASP A 69 1.15 19.58 13.44
CA ASP A 69 0.67 20.78 14.16
C ASP A 69 1.40 20.99 15.50
N ARG A 70 2.48 20.24 15.77
CA ARG A 70 3.42 20.62 16.84
C ARG A 70 4.11 21.92 16.44
N GLU A 71 3.52 23.04 16.83
CA GLU A 71 4.25 24.29 17.04
C GLU A 71 5.29 24.01 18.14
N ASP A 72 6.55 23.87 17.70
CA ASP A 72 7.70 23.83 18.59
C ASP A 72 7.69 25.12 19.44
N VAL A 73 7.64 24.92 20.77
CA VAL A 73 7.79 25.96 21.81
C VAL A 73 9.14 26.68 21.73
#